data_AF-A0A938URP2-F1
#
_entry.id   AF-A0A938URP2-F1
#
_cell.length_a   1.000
_cell.length_b   1.000
_cell.length_c   1.000
_cell.angle_alpha   90.00
_cell.angle_beta   90.00
_cell.angle_gamma   90.00
#
_symmetry.space_group_name_H-M   'P 1'
#
loop_
_entity.id
_entity.type
_entity.pdbx_description
1 polymer ?
#
loop_
_entity_poly.entity_id
_entity_poly.type
_entity_poly.pdbx_seq_one_letter_code
_entity_poly.pdbx_strand_id
1 'polypeptide(L)'
;MNAPLPLDATADPAVTRLLAQPPYVGRVIVQGALPPARPRVAVVGTRRPTAEQRDRATAIGAALARSGAVVCSGGAVGIDVAALRGAMAAGGTVIAVLPCHPDAPYPPEHRELYGQIVRSGGVLLCLDERQVRTCFFLRRNRLLAAVAQGLIAVAADLRSGTMMVARAAVAAGDALAVAGWPAGTARTSGTAWLAQIGAPTIADDADLQRWYRGWVQVGQGYDITTKHSEIRAALDSADLRRAPHARPRGQAPAVDVDRPGSPSYAAPGGAAQTTAPPDPPAALPDWPPAQQRVWHLVAQAHPRGQTLEELVAACDGDRRAANAAVLALSMQAHLWVGPDGTWRSRPAGAR
;
A
#
# COMPACT_ATOMS: atom_id res chain seq x y z
N MET A 1 -21.10 -22.66 -9.90
CA MET A 1 -21.62 -22.11 -8.63
C MET A 1 -20.43 -21.88 -7.71
N ASN A 2 -19.86 -20.67 -7.73
CA ASN A 2 -18.70 -20.32 -6.91
C ASN A 2 -19.21 -19.80 -5.56
N ALA A 3 -19.30 -20.69 -4.58
CA ALA A 3 -19.48 -20.25 -3.20
C ALA A 3 -18.18 -19.54 -2.75
N PRO A 4 -18.27 -18.34 -2.14
CA PRO A 4 -17.15 -17.84 -1.35
C PRO A 4 -16.92 -18.86 -0.25
N LEU A 5 -15.75 -19.51 -0.24
CA LEU A 5 -15.38 -20.35 0.88
C LEU A 5 -15.48 -19.48 2.15
N PRO A 6 -16.22 -19.91 3.19
CA PRO A 6 -16.02 -19.36 4.51
C PRO A 6 -14.58 -19.70 4.83
N LEU A 7 -13.76 -18.67 4.88
CA LEU A 7 -12.39 -18.78 5.30
C LEU A 7 -12.34 -19.62 6.58
N ASP A 8 -11.78 -20.82 6.49
CA ASP A 8 -10.90 -21.37 7.52
C ASP A 8 -9.63 -20.48 7.60
N ALA A 9 -9.83 -19.16 7.74
CA ALA A 9 -8.81 -18.13 7.94
C ALA A 9 -8.19 -18.24 9.33
N THR A 10 -8.78 -19.06 10.20
CA THR A 10 -8.50 -19.06 11.63
C THR A 10 -7.20 -19.77 11.98
N ALA A 11 -6.57 -20.51 11.05
CA ALA A 11 -5.33 -21.22 11.34
C ALA A 11 -4.03 -20.50 10.86
N ASP A 12 -4.10 -19.55 9.92
CA ASP A 12 -2.90 -18.82 9.46
C ASP A 12 -2.72 -17.51 10.25
N PRO A 13 -1.65 -17.39 11.06
CA PRO A 13 -1.40 -16.19 11.87
C PRO A 13 -1.33 -14.89 11.04
N ALA A 14 -0.93 -14.95 9.77
CA ALA A 14 -0.89 -13.78 8.89
C ALA A 14 -2.30 -13.33 8.48
N VAL A 15 -3.22 -14.27 8.27
CA VAL A 15 -4.63 -13.98 7.98
C VAL A 15 -5.36 -13.55 9.26
N THR A 16 -5.02 -14.12 10.43
CA THR A 16 -5.53 -13.65 11.71
C THR A 16 -5.04 -12.22 12.02
N ARG A 17 -3.77 -11.92 11.77
CA ARG A 17 -3.19 -10.56 11.90
C ARG A 17 -3.86 -9.56 10.97
N LEU A 18 -4.15 -9.97 9.74
CA LEU A 18 -4.89 -9.19 8.75
C LEU A 18 -6.29 -8.81 9.25
N LEU A 19 -6.99 -9.75 9.88
CA LEU A 19 -8.34 -9.55 10.42
C LEU A 19 -8.36 -8.71 11.71
N ALA A 20 -7.22 -8.63 12.42
CA ALA A 20 -7.09 -7.88 13.67
C ALA A 20 -6.82 -6.36 13.50
N GLN A 21 -6.56 -5.87 12.27
CA GLN A 21 -6.21 -4.46 12.02
C GLN A 21 -7.37 -3.66 11.40
N PRO A 22 -8.16 -2.90 12.18
CA PRO A 22 -9.14 -1.96 11.63
C PRO A 22 -8.50 -0.71 10.97
N PRO A 23 -9.11 -0.11 9.93
CA PRO A 23 -10.34 -0.51 9.25
C PRO A 23 -10.07 -1.21 7.91
N TYR A 24 -10.44 -2.49 7.89
CA TYR A 24 -11.02 -3.24 6.77
C TYR A 24 -10.24 -3.28 5.46
N VAL A 25 -9.39 -4.30 5.35
CA VAL A 25 -9.41 -5.08 4.11
C VAL A 25 -10.81 -5.71 4.09
N GLY A 26 -11.73 -5.23 3.25
CA GLY A 26 -13.08 -5.81 3.10
C GLY A 26 -13.02 -7.30 2.71
N ARG A 27 -14.05 -7.84 2.02
CA ARG A 27 -13.98 -9.26 1.63
C ARG A 27 -12.74 -9.52 0.76
N VAL A 28 -11.94 -10.52 1.17
CA VAL A 28 -10.76 -10.99 0.45
C VAL A 28 -11.10 -12.32 -0.20
N ILE A 29 -10.78 -12.45 -1.48
CA ILE A 29 -10.90 -13.67 -2.26
C ILE A 29 -9.52 -14.29 -2.37
N VAL A 30 -9.45 -15.59 -2.10
CA VAL A 30 -8.24 -16.39 -2.26
C VAL A 30 -8.44 -17.29 -3.47
N GLN A 31 -7.53 -17.22 -4.44
CA GLN A 31 -7.49 -18.15 -5.57
C GLN A 31 -6.15 -18.90 -5.55
N GLY A 32 -6.21 -20.22 -5.45
CA GLY A 32 -5.07 -21.08 -5.10
C GLY A 32 -5.12 -21.50 -3.62
N ALA A 33 -4.08 -22.17 -3.14
CA ALA A 33 -3.97 -22.63 -1.75
C ALA A 33 -2.84 -21.87 -1.05
N LEU A 34 -3.13 -21.25 0.10
CA LEU A 34 -2.09 -20.60 0.89
C LEU A 34 -1.04 -21.62 1.31
N PRO A 35 0.25 -21.37 1.04
CA PRO A 35 1.29 -22.30 1.44
C PRO A 35 1.37 -22.37 2.96
N PRO A 36 1.56 -23.57 3.55
CA PRO A 36 1.74 -23.75 4.99
C PRO A 36 2.94 -22.93 5.48
N ALA A 37 2.98 -22.65 6.79
CA ALA A 37 3.84 -21.69 7.51
C ALA A 37 5.31 -21.58 7.01
N ARG A 38 5.49 -20.90 5.88
CA ARG A 38 6.77 -20.55 5.28
C ARG A 38 6.99 -19.05 5.42
N PRO A 39 8.25 -18.59 5.60
CA PRO A 39 8.55 -17.17 5.64
C PRO A 39 8.08 -16.46 4.35
N ARG A 40 7.27 -15.42 4.50
CA ARG A 40 6.71 -14.63 3.39
C ARG A 40 7.45 -13.29 3.27
N VAL A 41 8.04 -13.03 2.11
CA VAL A 41 8.79 -11.79 1.86
C VAL A 41 8.13 -10.99 0.75
N ALA A 42 7.70 -9.77 1.07
CA ALA A 42 7.21 -8.81 0.08
C ALA A 42 8.40 -8.19 -0.68
N VAL A 43 8.37 -8.27 -2.01
CA VAL A 43 9.31 -7.55 -2.88
C VAL A 43 8.52 -6.51 -3.66
N VAL A 44 8.81 -5.24 -3.43
CA VAL A 44 8.00 -4.12 -3.91
C VAL A 44 8.87 -2.99 -4.46
N GLY A 45 8.30 -2.20 -5.37
CA GLY A 45 8.98 -1.02 -5.87
C GLY A 45 8.21 -0.27 -6.96
N THR A 46 8.94 0.57 -7.69
CA THR A 46 8.41 1.47 -8.70
C THR A 46 7.74 0.71 -9.85
N ARG A 47 6.69 1.34 -10.40
CA ARG A 47 6.02 0.90 -11.63
C ARG A 47 6.83 1.20 -12.89
N ARG A 48 7.84 2.06 -12.80
CA ARG A 48 8.71 2.48 -13.90
C ARG A 48 10.19 2.24 -13.57
N PRO A 49 10.62 0.97 -13.43
CA PRO A 49 12.02 0.67 -13.12
C PRO A 49 12.91 0.86 -14.36
N THR A 50 14.19 1.16 -14.13
CA THR A 50 15.23 0.96 -15.14
C THR A 50 15.41 -0.53 -15.46
N ALA A 51 16.19 -0.86 -16.50
CA ALA A 51 16.53 -2.25 -16.80
C ALA A 51 17.24 -2.91 -15.61
N GLU A 52 18.30 -2.28 -15.10
CA GLU A 52 19.04 -2.73 -13.92
C GLU A 52 18.13 -2.96 -12.70
N GLN A 53 17.16 -2.07 -12.48
CA GLN A 53 16.21 -2.20 -11.37
C GLN A 53 15.28 -3.40 -11.51
N ARG A 54 14.85 -3.67 -12.75
CA ARG A 54 14.02 -4.83 -13.08
C ARG A 54 14.80 -6.13 -12.95
N ASP A 55 16.04 -6.15 -13.42
CA ASP A 55 16.91 -7.32 -13.35
C ASP A 55 17.25 -7.66 -11.90
N ARG A 56 17.55 -6.64 -11.09
CA ARG A 56 17.77 -6.80 -9.64
C ARG A 56 16.53 -7.34 -8.93
N ALA A 57 15.33 -6.83 -9.26
CA ALA A 57 14.09 -7.36 -8.69
C ALA A 57 13.86 -8.84 -9.05
N THR A 58 14.14 -9.20 -10.30
CA THR A 58 14.05 -10.58 -10.79
C THR A 58 15.04 -11.48 -10.05
N ALA A 59 16.29 -11.04 -9.90
CA ALA A 59 17.32 -11.76 -9.16
C ALA A 59 16.96 -11.96 -7.68
N ILE A 60 16.46 -10.91 -7.01
CA ILE A 60 15.99 -10.97 -5.62
C ILE A 60 14.84 -11.98 -5.47
N GLY A 61 13.84 -11.93 -6.36
CA GLY A 61 12.73 -12.88 -6.33
C GLY A 61 13.19 -14.32 -6.50
N ALA A 62 14.09 -14.57 -7.45
CA ALA A 62 14.67 -15.89 -7.68
C ALA A 62 15.51 -16.39 -6.49
N ALA A 63 16.32 -15.51 -5.89
CA ALA A 63 17.16 -15.85 -4.75
C ALA A 63 16.33 -16.19 -3.51
N LEU A 64 15.30 -15.40 -3.21
CA LEU A 64 14.36 -15.68 -2.11
C LEU A 64 13.63 -17.01 -2.29
N ALA A 65 13.17 -17.30 -3.52
CA ALA A 65 12.54 -18.57 -3.86
C ALA A 65 13.47 -19.76 -3.61
N ARG A 66 14.74 -19.67 -4.06
CA ARG A 66 15.77 -20.70 -3.82
C ARG A 66 16.06 -20.90 -2.33
N SER A 67 15.94 -19.84 -1.52
CA SER A 67 16.07 -19.92 -0.06
C SER A 67 14.85 -20.51 0.65
N GLY A 68 13.79 -20.87 -0.08
CA GLY A 68 12.58 -21.44 0.49
C GLY A 68 11.56 -20.40 0.95
N ALA A 69 11.75 -19.10 0.65
CA ALA A 69 10.75 -18.08 0.94
C ALA A 69 9.57 -18.15 -0.02
N VAL A 70 8.40 -17.70 0.46
CA VAL A 70 7.25 -17.38 -0.40
C VAL A 70 7.36 -15.91 -0.80
N VAL A 71 7.47 -15.64 -2.09
CA VAL A 71 7.63 -14.26 -2.58
C VAL A 71 6.25 -13.62 -2.77
N CYS A 72 6.00 -12.54 -2.04
CA CYS A 72 4.76 -11.79 -2.10
C CYS A 72 4.97 -10.49 -2.88
N SER A 73 4.01 -10.07 -3.69
CA SER A 73 4.03 -8.75 -4.31
C SER A 73 2.64 -8.28 -4.73
N GLY A 74 2.54 -7.04 -5.21
CA GLY A 74 1.27 -6.41 -5.57
C GLY A 74 0.73 -6.72 -6.96
N GLY A 75 1.45 -7.52 -7.76
CA GLY A 75 1.08 -7.86 -9.13
C GLY A 75 1.03 -6.67 -10.11
N ALA A 76 1.52 -5.49 -9.72
CA ALA A 76 1.55 -4.31 -10.59
C ALA A 76 2.65 -4.42 -11.66
N VAL A 77 2.63 -3.52 -12.65
CA VAL A 77 3.77 -3.37 -13.59
C VAL A 77 5.07 -3.00 -12.85
N GLY A 78 6.21 -3.27 -13.50
CA GLY A 78 7.52 -2.88 -12.98
C GLY A 78 8.09 -3.91 -11.99
N ILE A 79 8.53 -3.44 -10.82
CA ILE A 79 9.25 -4.27 -9.83
C ILE A 79 8.41 -5.45 -9.35
N ASP A 80 7.11 -5.26 -9.11
CA ASP A 80 6.24 -6.30 -8.57
C ASP A 80 6.25 -7.57 -9.46
N VAL A 81 5.98 -7.41 -10.75
CA VAL A 81 5.97 -8.54 -11.71
C VAL A 81 7.37 -9.10 -11.96
N ALA A 82 8.41 -8.27 -11.95
CA ALA A 82 9.79 -8.75 -12.11
C ALA A 82 10.17 -9.72 -10.98
N ALA A 83 9.86 -9.35 -9.73
CA ALA A 83 10.10 -10.21 -8.58
C ALA A 83 9.28 -11.51 -8.62
N LEU A 84 7.98 -11.42 -8.95
CA LEU A 84 7.11 -12.60 -9.08
C LEU A 84 7.62 -13.55 -10.17
N ARG A 85 8.00 -13.02 -11.35
CA ARG A 85 8.55 -13.82 -12.45
C ARG A 85 9.87 -14.49 -12.08
N GLY A 86 10.77 -13.76 -11.44
CA GLY A 86 12.05 -14.31 -10.97
C GLY A 86 11.84 -15.48 -9.99
N ALA A 87 10.92 -15.32 -9.04
CA ALA A 87 10.59 -16.36 -8.08
C ALA A 87 9.98 -17.60 -8.74
N MET A 88 9.01 -17.42 -9.65
CA MET A 88 8.40 -18.54 -10.38
C MET A 88 9.39 -19.26 -11.29
N ALA A 89 10.27 -18.52 -11.98
CA ALA A 89 11.30 -19.10 -12.84
C ALA A 89 12.30 -19.96 -12.06
N ALA A 90 12.49 -19.66 -10.77
CA ALA A 90 13.29 -20.47 -9.85
C ALA A 90 12.51 -21.63 -9.20
N GLY A 91 11.26 -21.91 -9.63
CA GLY A 91 10.41 -22.94 -9.05
C GLY A 91 9.79 -22.59 -7.69
N GLY A 92 9.84 -21.31 -7.30
CA GLY A 92 9.30 -20.84 -6.02
C GLY A 92 7.79 -20.62 -6.02
N THR A 93 7.20 -20.63 -4.83
CA THR A 93 5.80 -20.26 -4.61
C THR A 93 5.67 -18.75 -4.47
N VAL A 94 4.66 -18.17 -5.12
CA VAL A 94 4.42 -16.73 -5.08
C VAL A 94 2.99 -16.38 -4.65
N ILE A 95 2.82 -15.20 -4.05
CA ILE A 95 1.53 -14.62 -3.71
C ILE A 95 1.42 -13.25 -4.39
N ALA A 96 0.45 -13.08 -5.28
CA ALA A 96 0.11 -11.78 -5.84
C ALA A 96 -1.11 -11.20 -5.13
N VAL A 97 -0.96 -10.00 -4.57
CA VAL A 97 -2.01 -9.31 -3.84
C VAL A 97 -2.62 -8.21 -4.71
N LEU A 98 -3.87 -8.39 -5.13
CA LEU A 98 -4.53 -7.57 -6.13
C LEU A 98 -5.59 -6.65 -5.50
N PRO A 99 -5.74 -5.40 -6.00
CA PRO A 99 -6.70 -4.44 -5.47
C PRO A 99 -8.14 -4.68 -5.97
N CYS A 100 -8.38 -5.78 -6.69
CA CYS A 100 -9.60 -6.01 -7.44
C CYS A 100 -9.91 -7.50 -7.55
N HIS A 101 -11.14 -7.81 -7.96
CA HIS A 101 -11.66 -9.15 -8.13
C HIS A 101 -10.86 -9.93 -9.20
N PRO A 102 -10.59 -11.23 -9.02
CA PRO A 102 -9.80 -12.02 -9.98
C PRO A 102 -10.38 -12.07 -11.40
N ASP A 103 -11.71 -12.08 -11.55
CA ASP A 103 -12.38 -12.01 -12.88
C ASP A 103 -12.16 -10.67 -13.61
N ALA A 104 -11.88 -9.58 -12.88
CA ALA A 104 -11.66 -8.25 -13.41
C ALA A 104 -10.29 -7.73 -12.95
N PRO A 105 -9.19 -8.41 -13.33
CA PRO A 105 -7.89 -8.15 -12.76
C PRO A 105 -7.32 -6.84 -13.32
N TYR A 106 -6.54 -6.16 -12.49
CA TYR A 106 -5.82 -4.95 -12.87
C TYR A 106 -4.33 -5.05 -12.52
N PRO A 107 -3.43 -4.74 -13.47
CA PRO A 107 -3.72 -4.37 -14.86
C PRO A 107 -4.21 -5.57 -15.71
N PRO A 108 -5.12 -5.37 -16.67
CA PRO A 108 -5.72 -6.46 -17.45
C PRO A 108 -4.71 -7.22 -18.32
N GLU A 109 -3.61 -6.58 -18.71
CA GLU A 109 -2.51 -7.16 -19.51
C GLU A 109 -1.79 -8.29 -18.75
N HIS A 110 -1.92 -8.33 -17.42
CA HIS A 110 -1.33 -9.39 -16.60
C HIS A 110 -2.26 -10.58 -16.36
N ARG A 111 -3.43 -10.66 -17.02
CA ARG A 111 -4.37 -11.78 -16.87
C ARG A 111 -3.69 -13.15 -17.06
N GLU A 112 -2.86 -13.29 -18.08
CA GLU A 112 -2.15 -14.55 -18.34
C GLU A 112 -1.14 -14.86 -17.23
N LEU A 113 -0.40 -13.85 -16.75
CA LEU A 113 0.52 -14.00 -15.61
C LEU A 113 -0.22 -14.46 -14.35
N TYR A 114 -1.38 -13.89 -14.04
CA TYR A 114 -2.17 -14.29 -12.88
C TYR A 114 -2.69 -15.72 -13.01
N GLY A 115 -3.08 -16.13 -14.21
CA GLY A 115 -3.41 -17.53 -14.51
C GLY A 115 -2.21 -18.45 -14.29
N GLN A 116 -1.02 -18.06 -14.75
CA GLN A 116 0.22 -18.82 -14.54
C GLN A 116 0.57 -18.98 -13.06
N ILE A 117 0.43 -17.92 -12.26
CA ILE A 117 0.66 -17.96 -10.80
C ILE A 117 -0.19 -19.05 -10.15
N VAL A 118 -1.48 -19.13 -10.48
CA VAL A 118 -2.37 -20.14 -9.89
C VAL A 118 -2.01 -21.54 -10.39
N ARG A 119 -1.73 -21.69 -11.70
CA ARG A 119 -1.37 -23.00 -12.29
C ARG A 119 -0.04 -23.56 -11.76
N SER A 120 0.89 -22.70 -11.36
CA SER A 120 2.17 -23.10 -10.76
C SER A 120 2.10 -23.34 -9.24
N GLY A 121 0.90 -23.32 -8.65
CA GLY A 121 0.69 -23.53 -7.21
C GLY A 121 0.91 -22.29 -6.34
N GLY A 122 0.99 -21.10 -6.95
CA GLY A 122 0.93 -19.82 -6.26
C GLY A 122 -0.50 -19.37 -5.93
N VAL A 123 -0.62 -18.16 -5.37
CA VAL A 123 -1.88 -17.63 -4.84
C VAL A 123 -2.16 -16.23 -5.34
N LEU A 124 -3.43 -15.96 -5.66
CA LEU A 124 -3.94 -14.60 -5.80
C LEU A 124 -4.75 -14.26 -4.54
N LEU A 125 -4.38 -13.17 -3.88
CA LEU A 125 -5.14 -12.56 -2.78
C LEU A 125 -5.77 -11.27 -3.28
N CYS A 126 -7.08 -11.31 -3.51
CA CYS A 126 -7.81 -10.27 -4.23
C CYS A 126 -8.81 -9.58 -3.32
N LEU A 127 -8.96 -8.26 -3.45
CA LEU A 127 -10.13 -7.59 -2.87
C LEU A 127 -11.38 -7.96 -3.70
N ASP A 128 -12.52 -8.17 -3.05
CA ASP A 128 -13.81 -8.36 -3.74
C ASP A 128 -14.36 -7.02 -4.26
N GLU A 129 -13.61 -6.41 -5.17
CA GLU A 129 -13.91 -5.09 -5.74
C GLU A 129 -13.74 -5.17 -7.25
N ARG A 130 -14.80 -4.91 -8.02
CA ARG A 130 -14.75 -4.99 -9.49
C ARG A 130 -14.33 -3.68 -10.16
N GLN A 131 -14.31 -2.57 -9.41
CA GLN A 131 -13.87 -1.26 -9.90
C GLN A 131 -12.41 -1.00 -9.54
N VAL A 132 -11.72 -0.19 -10.33
CA VAL A 132 -10.35 0.25 -10.03
C VAL A 132 -10.40 1.65 -9.42
N ARG A 133 -10.17 1.74 -8.10
CA ARG A 133 -10.15 3.01 -7.36
C ARG A 133 -8.87 3.13 -6.57
N THR A 134 -8.35 4.36 -6.43
CA THR A 134 -7.12 4.65 -5.68
C THR A 134 -7.15 4.07 -4.26
N CYS A 135 -8.28 4.17 -3.55
CA CYS A 135 -8.44 3.63 -2.21
C CYS A 135 -8.22 2.12 -2.11
N PHE A 136 -8.51 1.35 -3.17
CA PHE A 136 -8.31 -0.10 -3.20
C PHE A 136 -6.83 -0.48 -3.29
N PHE A 137 -6.00 0.33 -3.95
CA PHE A 137 -4.54 0.13 -3.91
C PHE A 137 -3.98 0.35 -2.50
N LEU A 138 -4.52 1.30 -1.74
CA LEU A 138 -4.10 1.53 -0.35
C LEU A 138 -4.51 0.36 0.55
N ARG A 139 -5.74 -0.15 0.40
CA ARG A 139 -6.23 -1.35 1.09
C ARG A 139 -5.39 -2.58 0.74
N ARG A 140 -5.10 -2.79 -0.54
CA ARG A 140 -4.23 -3.86 -1.03
C ARG A 140 -2.82 -3.77 -0.44
N ASN A 141 -2.26 -2.58 -0.32
CA ASN A 141 -0.91 -2.40 0.25
C ASN A 141 -0.85 -2.79 1.72
N ARG A 142 -1.92 -2.54 2.49
CA ARG A 142 -2.05 -3.03 3.86
C ARG A 142 -2.17 -4.56 3.91
N LEU A 143 -2.99 -5.13 3.02
CA LEU A 143 -3.11 -6.59 2.87
C LEU A 143 -1.75 -7.23 2.55
N LEU A 144 -0.99 -6.66 1.61
CA LEU A 144 0.35 -7.14 1.27
C LEU A 144 1.30 -7.08 2.46
N ALA A 145 1.30 -5.97 3.21
CA ALA A 145 2.12 -5.83 4.41
C ALA A 145 1.73 -6.85 5.49
N ALA A 146 0.43 -7.10 5.70
CA ALA A 146 -0.05 -8.03 6.72
C ALA A 146 0.24 -9.50 6.38
N VAL A 147 0.22 -9.85 5.09
CA VAL A 147 0.51 -11.22 4.62
C VAL A 147 2.01 -11.51 4.60
N ALA A 148 2.82 -10.49 4.33
CA ALA A 148 4.26 -10.57 4.42
C ALA A 148 4.74 -10.46 5.87
N GLN A 149 5.93 -11.00 6.14
CA GLN A 149 6.59 -10.93 7.45
C GLN A 149 8.01 -10.34 7.32
N GLY A 150 8.43 -10.08 6.08
CA GLY A 150 9.58 -9.26 5.73
C GLY A 150 9.31 -8.50 4.43
N LEU A 151 9.99 -7.37 4.22
CA LEU A 151 9.83 -6.53 3.04
C LEU A 151 11.19 -6.07 2.49
N ILE A 152 11.38 -6.22 1.18
CA ILE A 152 12.50 -5.65 0.43
C ILE A 152 11.96 -4.61 -0.54
N ALA A 153 12.31 -3.34 -0.32
CA ALA A 153 12.03 -2.25 -1.26
C ALA A 153 13.17 -2.13 -2.28
N VAL A 154 12.89 -2.45 -3.55
CA VAL A 154 13.92 -2.44 -4.59
C VAL A 154 14.23 -1.01 -5.06
N ALA A 155 13.18 -0.28 -5.43
CA ALA A 155 13.28 1.11 -5.86
C ALA A 155 11.95 1.81 -5.57
N ALA A 156 11.98 2.95 -4.88
CA ALA A 156 10.81 3.69 -4.45
C ALA A 156 11.14 5.16 -4.20
N ASP A 157 10.25 6.06 -4.61
CA ASP A 157 10.30 7.45 -4.20
C ASP A 157 9.63 7.65 -2.82
N LEU A 158 9.96 8.75 -2.14
CA LEU A 158 9.45 9.08 -0.80
C LEU A 158 7.91 9.04 -0.71
N ARG A 159 7.23 9.49 -1.77
CA ARG A 159 5.75 9.45 -1.89
C ARG A 159 5.33 8.41 -2.90
N SER A 160 5.50 7.14 -2.53
CA SER A 160 5.11 6.00 -3.34
C SER A 160 4.30 4.99 -2.52
N GLY A 161 3.55 4.13 -3.23
CA GLY A 161 2.85 3.01 -2.60
C GLY A 161 3.81 2.08 -1.85
N THR A 162 5.03 1.90 -2.34
CA THR A 162 6.09 1.12 -1.67
C THR A 162 6.40 1.65 -0.28
N MET A 163 6.54 2.97 -0.11
CA MET A 163 6.77 3.58 1.20
C MET A 163 5.60 3.38 2.17
N MET A 164 4.37 3.23 1.65
CA MET A 164 3.22 2.87 2.48
C MET A 164 3.28 1.42 2.97
N VAL A 165 3.69 0.48 2.11
CA VAL A 165 3.87 -0.93 2.51
C VAL A 165 5.01 -1.03 3.53
N ALA A 166 6.13 -0.31 3.31
CA ALA A 166 7.25 -0.28 4.25
C ALA A 166 6.84 0.28 5.63
N ARG A 167 6.04 1.36 5.66
CA ARG A 167 5.47 1.87 6.91
C ARG A 167 4.58 0.86 7.62
N ALA A 168 3.71 0.18 6.89
CA ALA A 168 2.82 -0.82 7.47
C ALA A 168 3.60 -2.02 8.04
N ALA A 169 4.61 -2.51 7.31
CA ALA A 169 5.51 -3.58 7.77
C ALA A 169 6.25 -3.18 9.06
N VAL A 170 6.83 -1.97 9.08
CA VAL A 170 7.54 -1.46 10.27
C VAL A 170 6.60 -1.25 11.46
N ALA A 171 5.39 -0.74 11.22
CA ALA A 171 4.39 -0.57 12.28
C ALA A 171 3.94 -1.91 12.89
N ALA A 172 3.96 -2.97 12.07
CA ALA A 172 3.73 -4.34 12.47
C ALA A 172 4.95 -4.95 13.20
N GLY A 173 6.15 -4.40 13.07
CA GLY A 173 7.36 -5.01 13.62
C GLY A 173 8.00 -6.03 12.68
N ASP A 174 7.63 -6.02 11.40
CA ASP A 174 8.17 -6.91 10.37
C ASP A 174 9.55 -6.45 9.88
N ALA A 175 10.34 -7.38 9.36
CA ALA A 175 11.68 -7.06 8.87
C ALA A 175 11.63 -6.16 7.61
N LEU A 176 12.45 -5.12 7.57
CA LEU A 176 12.59 -4.22 6.40
C LEU A 176 14.02 -4.23 5.88
N ALA A 177 14.18 -4.26 4.56
CA ALA A 177 15.44 -4.01 3.87
C ALA A 177 15.22 -3.24 2.56
N VAL A 178 16.31 -2.73 1.99
CA VAL A 178 16.32 -2.07 0.68
C VAL A 178 17.34 -2.73 -0.25
N ALA A 179 17.07 -2.72 -1.56
CA ALA A 179 18.08 -3.17 -2.52
C ALA A 179 19.25 -2.18 -2.57
N GLY A 180 20.46 -2.72 -2.48
CA GLY A 180 21.70 -2.00 -2.73
C GLY A 180 21.97 -1.85 -4.21
N TRP A 181 22.74 -0.82 -4.52
CA TRP A 181 23.17 -0.50 -5.88
C TRP A 181 24.67 -0.18 -5.88
N PRO A 182 25.40 -0.51 -6.96
CA PRO A 182 26.75 -0.05 -7.17
C PRO A 182 26.89 1.47 -6.98
N ALA A 183 28.10 1.92 -6.64
CA ALA A 183 28.40 3.34 -6.57
C ALA A 183 28.13 4.00 -7.94
N GLY A 184 27.41 5.13 -7.92
CA GLY A 184 27.05 5.87 -9.14
C GLY A 184 25.68 5.53 -9.74
N THR A 185 25.03 4.43 -9.35
CA THR A 185 23.65 4.15 -9.78
C THR A 185 22.67 5.12 -9.12
N ALA A 186 21.78 5.71 -9.92
CA ALA A 186 20.76 6.63 -9.42
C ALA A 186 19.79 5.92 -8.47
N ARG A 187 19.94 6.18 -7.17
CA ARG A 187 19.00 5.71 -6.14
C ARG A 187 17.69 6.49 -6.22
N THR A 188 16.59 5.81 -5.98
CA THR A 188 15.30 6.47 -5.77
C THR A 188 15.22 7.07 -4.38
N SER A 189 14.57 8.23 -4.26
CA SER A 189 14.59 9.05 -3.05
C SER A 189 14.14 8.31 -1.77
N GLY A 190 13.16 7.43 -1.88
CA GLY A 190 12.61 6.67 -0.75
C GLY A 190 13.53 5.55 -0.27
N THR A 191 14.11 4.74 -1.16
CA THR A 191 15.05 3.68 -0.76
C THR A 191 16.37 4.25 -0.22
N ALA A 192 16.83 5.38 -0.77
CA ALA A 192 17.98 6.10 -0.23
C ALA A 192 17.70 6.59 1.20
N TRP A 193 16.53 7.17 1.44
CA TRP A 193 16.11 7.64 2.75
C TRP A 193 15.94 6.47 3.75
N LEU A 194 15.32 5.37 3.34
CA LEU A 194 15.22 4.15 4.17
C LEU A 194 16.60 3.61 4.58
N ALA A 195 17.58 3.62 3.68
CA ALA A 195 18.96 3.24 4.01
C ALA A 195 19.60 4.21 5.01
N GLN A 196 19.38 5.52 4.84
CA GLN A 196 19.93 6.55 5.73
C GLN A 196 19.43 6.42 7.17
N ILE A 197 18.16 6.04 7.35
CA ILE A 197 17.57 5.81 8.67
C ILE A 197 17.88 4.41 9.24
N GLY A 198 18.74 3.65 8.57
CA GLY A 198 19.29 2.40 9.11
C GLY A 198 18.66 1.11 8.59
N ALA A 199 17.82 1.14 7.54
CA ALA A 199 17.36 -0.09 6.92
C ALA A 199 18.53 -0.86 6.27
N PRO A 200 18.69 -2.17 6.54
CA PRO A 200 19.71 -3.00 5.90
C PRO A 200 19.67 -2.88 4.37
N THR A 201 20.86 -2.73 3.77
CA THR A 201 21.01 -2.65 2.32
C THR A 201 21.50 -3.98 1.79
N ILE A 202 20.80 -4.54 0.80
CA ILE A 202 21.10 -5.83 0.18
C ILE A 202 21.90 -5.60 -1.10
N ALA A 203 23.24 -5.61 -1.02
CA ALA A 203 24.09 -5.32 -2.17
C ALA A 203 24.20 -6.50 -3.14
N ASP A 204 24.19 -7.72 -2.63
CA ASP A 204 24.35 -8.95 -3.40
C ASP A 204 23.50 -10.10 -2.83
N ASP A 205 23.69 -11.30 -3.36
CA ASP A 205 22.97 -12.49 -2.92
C ASP A 205 23.43 -12.97 -1.53
N ALA A 206 24.68 -12.72 -1.14
CA ALA A 206 25.20 -13.12 0.17
C ALA A 206 24.57 -12.28 1.29
N ASP A 207 24.42 -10.97 1.09
CA ASP A 207 23.66 -10.09 1.97
C ASP A 207 22.20 -10.50 2.07
N LEU A 208 21.59 -10.93 0.96
CA LEU A 208 20.22 -11.43 0.94
C LEU A 208 20.08 -12.67 1.81
N GLN A 209 20.98 -13.63 1.65
CA GLN A 209 20.99 -14.84 2.48
C GLN A 209 21.22 -14.51 3.95
N ARG A 210 22.13 -13.57 4.27
CA ARG A 210 22.39 -13.15 5.64
C ARG A 210 21.15 -12.52 6.27
N TRP A 211 20.51 -11.59 5.57
CA TRP A 211 19.28 -10.94 6.03
C TRP A 211 18.14 -11.95 6.21
N TYR A 212 17.92 -12.80 5.22
CA TYR A 212 16.85 -13.80 5.25
C TYR A 212 17.06 -14.84 6.36
N ARG A 213 18.27 -15.41 6.49
CA ARG A 213 18.58 -16.38 7.56
C ARG A 213 18.55 -15.75 8.93
N GLY A 214 19.09 -14.53 9.09
CA GLY A 214 19.01 -13.79 10.34
C GLY A 214 17.57 -13.62 10.80
N TRP A 215 16.70 -13.23 9.87
CA TRP A 215 15.26 -13.11 10.15
C TRP A 215 14.58 -14.47 10.45
N VAL A 216 14.89 -15.53 9.71
CA VAL A 216 14.24 -16.85 9.89
C VAL A 216 14.76 -17.60 11.13
N GLN A 217 16.05 -17.51 11.46
CA GLN A 217 16.68 -18.27 12.55
C GLN A 217 16.49 -17.66 13.94
N VAL A 218 16.35 -16.33 14.04
CA VAL A 218 16.14 -15.63 15.32
C VAL A 218 14.65 -15.67 15.74
N GLY A 219 13.80 -16.32 14.93
CA GLY A 219 12.35 -16.18 15.03
C GLY A 219 11.92 -14.76 14.65
N GLN A 220 10.61 -14.48 14.69
CA GLN A 220 10.01 -13.15 14.42
C GLN A 220 10.58 -12.03 15.34
N GLY A 221 11.52 -12.33 16.24
CA GLY A 221 12.20 -11.42 17.15
C GLY A 221 13.67 -11.19 16.81
N TYR A 222 14.03 -10.98 15.53
CA TYR A 222 15.30 -10.31 15.24
C TYR A 222 15.32 -9.00 16.04
N ASP A 223 16.38 -8.75 16.81
CA ASP A 223 16.51 -7.51 17.58
C ASP A 223 16.78 -6.34 16.62
N ILE A 224 15.70 -5.88 16.00
CA ILE A 224 15.63 -4.64 15.26
C ILE A 224 15.43 -3.49 16.27
N THR A 225 15.15 -3.73 17.56
CA THR A 225 14.37 -2.81 18.43
C THR A 225 14.89 -1.36 18.50
N THR A 226 16.21 -1.15 18.54
CA THR A 226 16.77 0.22 18.54
C THR A 226 16.62 0.90 17.17
N LYS A 227 17.01 0.25 16.07
CA LYS A 227 16.85 0.82 14.72
C LYS A 227 15.41 0.78 14.22
N HIS A 228 14.59 -0.16 14.68
CA HIS A 228 13.19 -0.31 14.27
C HIS A 228 12.35 0.83 14.81
N SER A 229 12.54 1.18 16.08
CA SER A 229 11.85 2.29 16.71
C SER A 229 12.27 3.63 16.07
N GLU A 230 13.55 3.79 15.73
CA GLU A 230 14.06 4.91 14.95
C GLU A 230 13.47 4.96 13.53
N ILE A 231 13.45 3.84 12.80
CA ILE A 231 12.86 3.75 11.47
C ILE A 231 11.36 4.02 11.50
N ARG A 232 10.66 3.52 12.53
CA ARG A 232 9.23 3.75 12.75
C ARG A 232 8.96 5.22 13.04
N ALA A 233 9.70 5.83 13.95
CA ALA A 233 9.58 7.25 14.28
C ALA A 233 9.89 8.13 13.06
N ALA A 234 10.94 7.78 12.29
CA ALA A 234 11.31 8.47 11.06
C ALA A 234 10.23 8.33 9.99
N LEU A 235 9.65 7.13 9.82
CA LEU A 235 8.54 6.92 8.88
C LEU A 235 7.36 7.80 9.30
N ASP A 236 7.02 7.83 10.57
CA ASP A 236 5.93 8.64 11.14
C ASP A 236 6.22 10.15 11.26
N SER A 237 7.40 10.60 10.81
CA SER A 237 7.80 12.01 10.83
C SER A 237 6.94 12.90 9.91
N ALA A 238 6.85 14.18 10.28
CA ALA A 238 6.18 15.20 9.46
C ALA A 238 6.96 15.51 8.17
N ASP A 239 8.27 15.27 8.15
CA ASP A 239 9.15 15.60 7.03
C ASP A 239 8.86 14.72 5.80
N LEU A 240 8.60 13.43 6.02
CA LEU A 240 8.11 12.54 4.96
C LEU A 240 6.75 12.94 4.41
N ARG A 241 5.84 13.43 5.27
CA ARG A 241 4.51 13.90 4.85
C ARG A 241 4.59 15.18 4.01
N ARG A 242 5.60 16.00 4.26
CA ARG A 242 5.89 17.26 3.55
C ARG A 242 6.74 17.08 2.28
N ALA A 243 7.33 15.91 2.06
CA ALA A 243 8.10 15.65 0.85
C ALA A 243 7.25 15.89 -0.42
N PRO A 244 7.83 16.42 -1.51
CA PRO A 244 7.11 16.59 -2.76
C PRO A 244 6.71 15.23 -3.35
N HIS A 245 5.56 15.17 -4.02
CA HIS A 245 5.21 13.98 -4.81
C HIS A 245 6.26 13.81 -5.92
N ALA A 246 6.63 12.56 -6.20
CA ALA A 246 7.49 12.27 -7.34
C ALA A 246 6.85 12.85 -8.61
N ARG A 247 7.54 13.79 -9.28
CA ARG A 247 7.12 14.23 -10.61
C ARG A 247 7.21 13.03 -11.55
N PRO A 248 6.26 12.85 -12.49
CA PRO A 248 6.38 11.81 -13.49
C PRO A 248 7.70 11.99 -14.24
N ARG A 249 8.64 11.05 -14.09
CA ARG A 249 9.79 10.97 -14.99
C ARG A 249 9.27 10.42 -16.33
N GLY A 250 9.33 11.27 -17.36
CA GLY A 250 8.89 10.97 -18.72
C GLY A 250 7.37 11.09 -18.93
N GLN A 251 6.98 11.78 -20.00
CA GLN A 251 5.60 11.82 -20.50
C GLN A 251 5.04 10.39 -20.53
N ALA A 252 3.86 10.19 -19.95
CA ALA A 252 3.09 9.00 -20.27
C ALA A 252 2.85 8.99 -21.80
N PRO A 253 2.77 7.83 -22.48
CA PRO A 253 2.00 7.83 -23.70
C PRO A 253 0.63 8.39 -23.35
N ALA A 254 0.21 9.42 -24.08
CA ALA A 254 -1.15 9.94 -23.97
C ALA A 254 -2.09 8.74 -24.08
N VAL A 255 -3.00 8.60 -23.11
CA VAL A 255 -4.18 7.78 -23.32
C VAL A 255 -4.92 8.50 -24.44
N ASP A 256 -4.79 8.01 -25.66
CA ASP A 256 -5.56 8.50 -26.79
C ASP A 256 -7.02 8.12 -26.55
N VAL A 257 -7.77 9.09 -26.04
CA VAL A 257 -9.20 8.98 -25.73
C VAL A 257 -10.07 8.93 -26.98
N ASP A 258 -9.49 9.07 -28.18
CA ASP A 258 -10.19 9.10 -29.47
C ASP A 258 -10.08 7.79 -30.29
N ARG A 259 -9.64 6.67 -29.69
CA ARG A 259 -9.66 5.38 -30.40
C ARG A 259 -11.12 4.91 -30.60
N PRO A 260 -11.63 4.75 -31.84
CA PRO A 260 -13.01 4.31 -32.06
C PRO A 260 -13.16 2.86 -31.56
N GLY A 261 -14.01 2.66 -30.54
CA GLY A 261 -14.29 1.34 -29.97
C GLY A 261 -14.39 1.27 -28.44
N SER A 262 -14.14 2.36 -27.71
CA SER A 262 -14.45 2.45 -26.28
C SER A 262 -15.84 3.05 -26.07
N PRO A 263 -16.70 2.51 -25.18
CA PRO A 263 -18.01 3.11 -24.90
C PRO A 263 -17.81 4.49 -24.25
N SER A 264 -18.17 5.53 -24.99
CA SER A 264 -18.26 6.90 -24.51
C SER A 264 -19.38 7.02 -23.49
N TYR A 265 -19.06 7.44 -22.26
CA TYR A 265 -20.05 7.97 -21.33
C TYR A 265 -20.01 9.49 -21.44
N ALA A 266 -21.03 10.04 -22.09
CA ALA A 266 -21.34 11.45 -22.03
C ALA A 266 -21.60 11.85 -20.57
N ALA A 267 -20.94 12.91 -20.10
CA ALA A 267 -21.31 13.57 -18.87
C ALA A 267 -22.70 14.20 -19.05
N PRO A 268 -23.66 14.03 -18.13
CA PRO A 268 -24.87 14.83 -18.16
C PRO A 268 -24.49 16.27 -17.79
N GLY A 269 -24.59 17.16 -18.77
CA GLY A 269 -24.57 18.60 -18.55
C GLY A 269 -25.78 19.01 -17.73
N GLY A 270 -25.55 19.45 -16.51
CA GLY A 270 -26.54 20.10 -15.66
C GLY A 270 -25.83 21.17 -14.84
N ALA A 271 -26.24 22.42 -15.02
CA ALA A 271 -25.75 23.55 -14.24
C ALA A 271 -25.95 23.27 -12.73
N ALA A 272 -24.87 23.27 -11.96
CA ALA A 272 -24.92 23.08 -10.52
C ALA A 272 -25.60 24.29 -9.86
N GLN A 273 -26.85 24.13 -9.45
CA GLN A 273 -27.49 25.03 -8.50
C GLN A 273 -26.77 24.92 -7.16
N THR A 274 -26.25 26.05 -6.67
CA THR A 274 -25.75 26.23 -5.31
C THR A 274 -26.90 26.12 -4.32
N THR A 275 -27.09 24.94 -3.74
CA THR A 275 -27.95 24.75 -2.56
C THR A 275 -27.12 24.90 -1.29
N ALA A 276 -27.67 25.63 -0.31
CA ALA A 276 -27.08 25.81 1.02
C ALA A 276 -26.82 24.46 1.72
N PRO A 277 -25.78 24.35 2.57
CA PRO A 277 -25.44 23.11 3.25
C PRO A 277 -26.52 22.73 4.28
N PRO A 278 -26.76 21.43 4.51
CA PRO A 278 -27.66 20.97 5.56
C PRO A 278 -27.07 21.27 6.95
N ASP A 279 -27.95 21.53 7.92
CA ASP A 279 -27.57 21.65 9.32
C ASP A 279 -26.81 20.39 9.81
N PRO A 280 -25.81 20.55 10.70
CA PRO A 280 -25.11 19.41 11.27
C PRO A 280 -26.13 18.48 11.94
N PRO A 281 -25.99 17.14 11.79
CA PRO A 281 -26.95 16.19 12.34
C PRO A 281 -27.09 16.38 13.85
N ALA A 282 -28.33 16.33 14.35
CA ALA A 282 -28.69 16.62 15.75
C ALA A 282 -28.00 15.71 16.78
N ALA A 283 -27.47 14.56 16.34
CA ALA A 283 -26.55 13.73 17.11
C ALA A 283 -25.41 13.28 16.19
N LEU A 284 -24.17 13.59 16.58
CA LEU A 284 -23.01 12.99 15.94
C LEU A 284 -22.96 11.48 16.26
N PRO A 285 -22.44 10.64 15.36
CA PRO A 285 -22.10 9.27 15.71
C PRO A 285 -21.15 9.24 16.92
N ASP A 286 -21.06 8.10 17.61
CA ASP A 286 -20.22 7.93 18.81
C ASP A 286 -18.72 7.89 18.47
N TRP A 287 -18.24 9.00 17.92
CA TRP A 287 -16.87 9.22 17.49
C TRP A 287 -16.01 9.63 18.69
N PRO A 288 -14.72 9.25 18.72
CA PRO A 288 -13.78 9.77 19.69
C PRO A 288 -13.81 11.32 19.76
N PRO A 289 -13.57 11.93 20.94
CA PRO A 289 -13.71 13.38 21.12
C PRO A 289 -12.92 14.23 20.11
N ALA A 290 -11.73 13.80 19.71
CA ALA A 290 -10.92 14.48 18.70
C ALA A 290 -11.58 14.47 17.29
N GLN A 291 -12.28 13.39 16.91
CA GLN A 291 -13.03 13.33 15.67
C GLN A 291 -14.24 14.27 15.69
N GLN A 292 -14.96 14.32 16.82
CA GLN A 292 -16.07 15.26 16.96
C GLN A 292 -15.60 16.72 16.82
N ARG A 293 -14.48 17.08 17.47
CA ARG A 293 -13.91 18.44 17.41
C ARG A 293 -13.44 18.81 16.00
N VAL A 294 -12.72 17.92 15.32
CA VAL A 294 -12.28 18.13 13.93
C VAL A 294 -13.47 18.25 12.98
N TRP A 295 -14.49 17.40 13.12
CA TRP A 295 -15.69 17.45 12.30
C TRP A 295 -16.45 18.76 12.49
N HIS A 296 -16.69 19.18 13.74
CA HIS A 296 -17.38 20.43 14.04
C HIS A 296 -16.66 21.64 13.44
N LEU A 297 -15.34 21.73 13.61
CA LEU A 297 -14.56 22.85 13.08
C LEU A 297 -14.66 22.93 11.55
N VAL A 298 -14.54 21.80 10.86
CA VAL A 298 -14.58 21.78 9.39
C VAL A 298 -16.00 21.95 8.84
N ALA A 299 -17.02 21.45 9.53
CA ALA A 299 -18.41 21.61 9.13
C ALA A 299 -18.90 23.06 9.26
N GLN A 300 -18.51 23.75 10.35
CA GLN A 300 -18.89 25.15 10.61
C GLN A 300 -18.18 26.13 9.69
N ALA A 301 -16.98 25.79 9.19
CA ALA A 301 -16.19 26.67 8.35
C ALA A 301 -16.51 26.59 6.84
N HIS A 302 -17.42 25.70 6.40
CA HIS A 302 -17.73 25.53 4.98
C HIS A 302 -18.22 26.86 4.34
N PRO A 303 -17.71 27.28 3.16
CA PRO A 303 -16.84 26.55 2.22
C PRO A 303 -15.33 26.77 2.43
N ARG A 304 -14.93 27.53 3.45
CA ARG A 304 -13.52 27.76 3.81
C ARG A 304 -12.94 26.49 4.43
N GLY A 305 -11.93 25.92 3.79
CA GLY A 305 -11.21 24.79 4.37
C GLY A 305 -10.33 25.20 5.55
N GLN A 306 -9.96 24.22 6.36
CA GLN A 306 -9.14 24.38 7.56
C GLN A 306 -7.72 23.86 7.34
N THR A 307 -6.73 24.59 7.80
CA THR A 307 -5.32 24.18 7.82
C THR A 307 -5.11 23.08 8.87
N LEU A 308 -4.01 22.35 8.75
CA LEU A 308 -3.66 21.34 9.76
C LEU A 308 -3.38 21.99 11.12
N GLU A 309 -2.79 23.20 11.15
CA GLU A 309 -2.56 23.94 12.39
C GLU A 309 -3.87 24.27 13.13
N GLU A 310 -4.91 24.71 12.41
CA GLU A 310 -6.24 25.00 12.99
C GLU A 310 -6.89 23.71 13.56
N LEU A 311 -6.73 22.57 12.88
CA LEU A 311 -7.25 21.28 13.35
C LEU A 311 -6.50 20.75 14.59
N VAL A 312 -5.19 21.03 14.68
CA VAL A 312 -4.38 20.71 15.86
C VAL A 312 -4.79 21.58 17.04
N ALA A 313 -5.08 22.87 16.81
CA ALA A 313 -5.61 23.76 17.84
C ALA A 313 -6.96 23.28 18.38
N ALA A 314 -7.85 22.78 17.51
CA ALA A 314 -9.12 22.16 17.92
C ALA A 314 -8.96 20.85 18.70
N CYS A 315 -7.77 20.25 18.70
CA CYS A 315 -7.44 19.07 19.50
C CYS A 315 -6.54 19.40 20.70
N ASP A 316 -6.69 20.61 21.27
CA ASP A 316 -5.94 21.05 22.45
C ASP A 316 -4.42 21.06 22.23
N GLY A 317 -3.99 21.24 20.98
CA GLY A 317 -2.57 21.16 20.57
C GLY A 317 -2.06 19.74 20.35
N ASP A 318 -2.86 18.70 20.62
CA ASP A 318 -2.47 17.31 20.38
C ASP A 318 -2.50 16.97 18.89
N ARG A 319 -1.31 17.06 18.29
CA ARG A 319 -1.10 16.77 16.87
C ARG A 319 -1.32 15.29 16.52
N ARG A 320 -1.14 14.34 17.44
CA ARG A 320 -1.41 12.93 17.17
C ARG A 320 -2.91 12.68 17.11
N ALA A 321 -3.66 13.23 18.06
CA ALA A 321 -5.11 13.16 18.10
C ALA A 321 -5.75 13.81 16.85
N ALA A 322 -5.28 15.00 16.46
CA ALA A 322 -5.78 15.69 15.27
C ALA A 322 -5.53 14.89 13.98
N ASN A 323 -4.34 14.35 13.79
CA ASN A 323 -4.03 13.54 12.60
C ASN A 323 -4.85 12.24 12.55
N ALA A 324 -5.03 11.57 13.69
CA ALA A 324 -5.86 10.37 13.77
C ALA A 324 -7.33 10.68 13.45
N ALA A 325 -7.85 11.80 13.96
CA ALA A 325 -9.20 12.28 13.71
C ALA A 325 -9.45 12.62 12.24
N VAL A 326 -8.55 13.41 11.64
CA VAL A 326 -8.60 13.79 10.22
C VAL A 326 -8.57 12.56 9.31
N LEU A 327 -7.67 11.61 9.59
CA LEU A 327 -7.57 10.39 8.82
C LEU A 327 -8.86 9.57 8.89
N ALA A 328 -9.41 9.37 10.09
CA ALA A 328 -10.64 8.61 10.28
C ALA A 328 -11.84 9.23 9.55
N LEU A 329 -12.04 10.54 9.70
CA LEU A 329 -13.14 11.26 9.03
C LEU A 329 -12.97 11.31 7.51
N SER A 330 -11.73 11.41 7.01
CA SER A 330 -11.44 11.31 5.57
C SER A 330 -11.73 9.92 5.01
N MET A 331 -11.44 8.88 5.79
CA MET A 331 -11.73 7.50 5.43
C MET A 331 -13.23 7.19 5.41
N GLN A 332 -14.02 7.88 6.22
CA GLN A 332 -15.49 7.82 6.22
C GLN A 332 -16.14 8.76 5.19
N ALA A 333 -15.33 9.38 4.32
CA ALA A 333 -15.78 10.34 3.31
C ALA A 333 -16.48 11.58 3.88
N HIS A 334 -16.26 11.90 5.16
CA HIS A 334 -16.73 13.14 5.78
C HIS A 334 -15.82 14.31 5.41
N LEU A 335 -14.51 14.07 5.28
CA LEU A 335 -13.53 15.10 4.94
C LEU A 335 -12.82 14.82 3.61
N TRP A 336 -12.38 15.89 2.95
CA TRP A 336 -11.48 15.86 1.81
C TRP A 336 -10.47 17.02 1.90
N VAL A 337 -9.36 16.91 1.17
CA VAL A 337 -8.35 17.97 1.10
C VAL A 337 -8.49 18.75 -0.21
N GLY A 338 -8.62 20.06 -0.09
CA GLY A 338 -8.71 21.01 -1.19
C GLY A 338 -7.39 21.16 -1.95
N PRO A 339 -7.42 21.75 -3.17
CA PRO A 339 -6.21 22.03 -3.95
C PRO A 339 -5.21 22.96 -3.24
N ASP A 340 -5.73 23.77 -2.32
CA ASP A 340 -5.03 24.68 -1.42
C ASP A 340 -4.45 23.99 -0.17
N GLY A 341 -4.62 22.67 -0.04
CA GLY A 341 -4.12 21.89 1.09
C GLY A 341 -4.96 21.99 2.36
N THR A 342 -6.15 22.60 2.29
CA THR A 342 -7.05 22.76 3.43
C THR A 342 -8.10 21.65 3.50
N TRP A 343 -8.50 21.24 4.71
CA TRP A 343 -9.49 20.20 4.93
C TRP A 343 -10.90 20.78 4.90
N ARG A 344 -11.79 20.12 4.15
CA ARG A 344 -13.16 20.57 3.89
C ARG A 344 -14.14 19.43 4.12
N SER A 345 -15.36 19.76 4.55
CA SER A 345 -16.44 18.78 4.67
C SER A 345 -16.92 18.41 3.26
N ARG A 346 -17.31 17.14 3.07
CA ARG A 346 -17.97 16.71 1.84
C ARG A 346 -19.48 16.98 1.94
N PRO A 347 -20.12 17.55 0.91
CA PRO A 347 -21.56 17.66 0.87
C PRO A 347 -22.20 16.27 0.78
N ALA A 348 -23.26 16.04 1.55
CA ALA A 348 -24.02 14.80 1.50
C ALA A 348 -24.63 14.62 0.10
N GLY A 349 -24.33 13.51 -0.57
CA GLY A 349 -24.85 13.19 -1.91
C GLY A 349 -23.83 13.22 -3.04
N ALA A 350 -22.61 13.71 -2.82
CA ALA A 350 -21.52 13.60 -3.79
C ALA A 350 -20.95 12.16 -3.79
N ARG A 351 -21.54 11.28 -4.61
CA ARG A 351 -21.01 9.93 -4.88
C ARG A 351 -19.82 9.96 -5.83
#